data_AF-A0A917U5J6-F1
#
_entry.id   AF-A0A917U5J6-F1
#
_cell.length_a   1.000
_cell.length_b   1.000
_cell.length_c   1.000
_cell.angle_alpha   90.00
_cell.angle_beta   90.00
_cell.angle_gamma   90.00
#
_symmetry.space_group_name_H-M   'P 1'
#
loop_
_entity.id
_entity.type
_entity.pdbx_description
1 polymer ?
#
loop_
_entity_poly.entity_id
_entity_poly.type
_entity_poly.pdbx_seq_one_letter_code
_entity_poly.pdbx_strand_id
1 'polypeptide(L)'
;MDAPAAHRTRWQLRAGSLVLLTTVCSLVFTAPAHADPEEGPSDPPSVEVPTSNPPPPTEEPTTGPPPTTEAPPTTRPPTKPPPPSPTPTHNLKLSVSDIVVGDAYWQGDGAAELVIAVQNIGSHVGADQVNGFYVLPSGAQPVGVYGTAGCVVTDVKALSFGCRLGEGKVGRVVVKVNVDENAWKLSGPGTVTASVRDTEHNRDLVRSRNFTIRFTAQPPTPGIALSASQLELPAAAAPQAQTAQLQVKLRNTGAAKGAGAVELVTPPGVDVVSFPAACRSHRRIAEDRDRCDLGDLTAGREVAATFGLAISAAAREQLPLTGAVHGYLTPAGRPAVETRADYRITGPPIAGESPLPTDAPASPAPVPLVGGTGAARRDDSDSNLLSSEQLSSAPFVVGIVGLVAVVGFLVVLSLRRRMSGAGRDDDDELSEDEVEEVVLVPAGELPAAPMPRSPIPRSITLPRLPPGPVAGSGFRHSDGSFRDPGRDDDDRLPETS
;
A
#
# COMPACT_ATOMS: atom_id res chain seq x y z
N MET A 1 21.55 27.92 -78.54
CA MET A 1 20.75 26.76 -78.06
C MET A 1 21.71 25.93 -77.26
N ASP A 2 21.83 26.21 -75.97
CA ASP A 2 22.79 25.55 -75.08
C ASP A 2 22.13 25.31 -73.72
N ALA A 3 22.27 24.08 -73.24
CA ALA A 3 21.73 23.59 -71.97
C ALA A 3 22.63 24.01 -70.79
N PRO A 4 22.07 24.26 -69.59
CA PRO A 4 22.87 24.34 -68.38
C PRO A 4 22.88 23.02 -67.59
N ALA A 5 24.06 22.76 -67.03
CA ALA A 5 24.51 21.55 -66.36
C ALA A 5 23.87 21.30 -64.98
N ALA A 6 23.66 20.02 -64.67
CA ALA A 6 23.18 19.54 -63.37
C ALA A 6 24.37 19.35 -62.39
N HIS A 7 24.39 20.14 -61.32
CA HIS A 7 25.26 19.94 -60.17
C HIS A 7 24.69 18.84 -59.26
N ARG A 8 25.43 17.73 -59.09
CA ARG A 8 25.15 16.69 -58.09
C ARG A 8 25.87 17.03 -56.78
N THR A 9 25.13 17.38 -55.75
CA THR A 9 25.64 17.59 -54.39
C THR A 9 25.55 16.26 -53.62
N ARG A 10 26.71 15.64 -53.34
CA ARG A 10 26.84 14.47 -52.45
C ARG A 10 26.75 14.94 -50.99
N TRP A 11 25.74 14.48 -50.27
CA TRP A 11 25.71 14.58 -48.81
C TRP A 11 26.46 13.39 -48.21
N GLN A 12 27.57 13.66 -47.53
CA GLN A 12 28.23 12.70 -46.65
C GLN A 12 27.58 12.76 -45.27
N LEU A 13 26.93 11.67 -44.87
CA LEU A 13 26.53 11.44 -43.49
C LEU A 13 27.78 11.05 -42.70
N ARG A 14 28.25 11.97 -41.84
CA ARG A 14 29.24 11.67 -40.80
C ARG A 14 28.59 10.76 -39.77
N ALA A 15 29.18 9.58 -39.59
CA ALA A 15 28.93 8.70 -38.45
C ALA A 15 29.29 9.45 -37.16
N GLY A 16 28.28 9.78 -36.35
CA GLY A 16 28.47 10.27 -35.00
C GLY A 16 28.77 9.10 -34.07
N SER A 17 30.01 9.06 -33.57
CA SER A 17 30.43 8.22 -32.46
C SER A 17 29.54 8.43 -31.24
N LEU A 18 28.82 7.39 -30.85
CA LEU A 18 28.08 7.35 -29.59
C LEU A 18 29.03 6.76 -28.53
N VAL A 19 29.77 7.66 -27.87
CA VAL A 19 30.58 7.34 -26.70
C VAL A 19 29.62 7.08 -25.54
N LEU A 20 29.49 5.82 -25.14
CA LEU A 20 28.86 5.43 -23.88
C LEU A 20 29.76 5.89 -22.73
N LEU A 21 29.40 7.02 -22.12
CA LEU A 21 30.00 7.49 -20.87
C LEU A 21 29.29 6.76 -19.71
N THR A 22 29.99 5.79 -19.15
CA THR A 22 29.67 5.13 -17.88
C THR A 22 29.92 6.12 -16.73
N THR A 23 28.89 6.84 -16.30
CA THR A 23 28.99 7.67 -15.09
C THR A 23 28.62 6.84 -13.87
N VAL A 24 29.66 6.34 -13.20
CA VAL A 24 29.65 5.80 -11.84
C VAL A 24 29.23 6.93 -10.90
N CYS A 25 28.03 6.84 -10.32
CA CYS A 25 27.61 7.73 -9.25
C CYS A 25 27.97 7.09 -7.90
N SER A 26 29.21 7.32 -7.49
CA SER A 26 29.65 7.15 -6.09
C SER A 26 29.17 8.37 -5.31
N LEU A 27 28.12 8.22 -4.50
CA LEU A 27 27.80 9.22 -3.47
C LEU A 27 28.47 8.82 -2.15
N VAL A 28 29.55 9.55 -1.90
CA VAL A 28 30.29 9.65 -0.66
C VAL A 28 29.38 10.26 0.40
N PHE A 29 29.14 9.54 1.49
CA PHE A 29 28.62 10.12 2.73
C PHE A 29 29.75 10.89 3.42
N THR A 30 29.71 12.22 3.32
CA THR A 30 30.48 13.13 4.17
C THR A 30 29.72 13.33 5.48
N ALA A 31 30.22 12.74 6.56
CA ALA A 31 29.80 13.07 7.91
C ALA A 31 30.36 14.45 8.31
N PRO A 32 29.56 15.37 8.88
CA PRO A 32 30.12 16.53 9.56
C PRO A 32 30.60 16.09 10.95
N ALA A 33 31.92 16.21 11.15
CA ALA A 33 32.52 16.26 12.46
C ALA A 33 32.03 17.52 13.18
N HIS A 34 31.42 17.36 14.35
CA HIS A 34 31.36 18.43 15.35
C HIS A 34 32.00 17.93 16.63
N ALA A 35 33.04 18.68 17.01
CA ALA A 35 33.79 18.54 18.23
C ALA A 35 33.01 19.05 19.44
N ASP A 36 33.21 18.33 20.54
CA ASP A 36 33.21 18.79 21.94
C ASP A 36 33.95 20.13 22.13
N PRO A 37 33.68 20.94 23.18
CA PRO A 37 34.17 20.57 24.51
C PRO A 37 33.42 21.13 25.76
N GLU A 38 33.97 20.72 26.92
CA GLU A 38 33.93 21.28 28.30
C GLU A 38 32.81 20.76 29.24
N GLU A 39 33.15 19.89 30.18
CA GLU A 39 33.81 20.11 31.50
C GLU A 39 32.84 20.60 32.60
N GLY A 40 32.75 19.82 33.69
CA GLY A 40 32.27 20.33 34.98
C GLY A 40 31.60 19.28 35.88
N PRO A 41 32.08 19.02 37.12
CA PRO A 41 31.95 17.73 37.81
C PRO A 41 30.81 17.67 38.85
N SER A 42 30.40 16.46 39.27
CA SER A 42 29.98 16.13 40.65
C SER A 42 29.64 14.63 40.82
N ASP A 43 30.59 13.88 41.38
CA ASP A 43 30.39 12.74 42.30
C ASP A 43 30.06 13.30 43.73
N PRO A 44 29.68 12.55 44.80
CA PRO A 44 29.52 11.09 45.04
C PRO A 44 28.20 10.76 45.84
N PRO A 45 27.98 9.63 46.57
CA PRO A 45 28.81 8.44 46.77
C PRO A 45 28.18 7.05 46.56
N SER A 46 29.13 6.16 46.32
CA SER A 46 29.12 4.70 46.41
C SER A 46 28.55 4.17 47.73
N VAL A 47 27.70 3.15 47.63
CA VAL A 47 27.33 2.26 48.74
C VAL A 47 27.92 0.89 48.44
N GLU A 48 29.02 0.57 49.14
CA GLU A 48 29.50 -0.79 49.33
C GLU A 48 28.45 -1.62 50.07
N VAL A 49 28.08 -2.77 49.51
CA VAL A 49 27.38 -3.82 50.25
C VAL A 49 28.30 -5.05 50.29
N PRO A 50 28.57 -5.59 51.49
CA PRO A 50 29.62 -6.57 51.69
C PRO A 50 29.26 -7.97 51.20
N THR A 51 30.29 -8.59 50.63
CA THR A 51 30.49 -10.02 50.41
C THR A 51 30.20 -10.83 51.68
N SER A 52 29.35 -11.86 51.58
CA SER A 52 29.29 -12.95 52.56
C SER A 52 29.20 -14.27 51.81
N ASN A 53 30.36 -14.89 51.64
CA ASN A 53 30.54 -16.25 51.14
C ASN A 53 30.28 -17.22 52.31
N PRO A 54 29.32 -18.16 52.23
CA PRO A 54 29.16 -19.18 53.26
C PRO A 54 30.28 -20.24 53.16
N PRO A 55 30.86 -20.69 54.29
CA PRO A 55 31.92 -21.69 54.32
C PRO A 55 31.42 -23.10 53.94
N PRO A 56 32.32 -23.98 53.47
CA PRO A 56 32.00 -25.37 53.14
C PRO A 56 31.59 -26.18 54.39
N PRO A 57 30.63 -27.12 54.29
CA PRO A 57 30.37 -28.05 55.37
C PRO A 57 31.54 -29.03 55.56
N THR A 58 32.03 -29.11 56.78
CA THR A 58 32.95 -30.12 57.30
C THR A 58 32.21 -31.45 57.41
N GLU A 59 32.64 -32.47 56.65
CA GLU A 59 32.24 -33.86 56.88
C GLU A 59 33.18 -34.51 57.91
N GLU A 60 32.58 -35.06 58.97
CA GLU A 60 33.25 -35.86 59.99
C GLU A 60 33.68 -37.24 59.44
N PRO A 61 34.79 -37.82 59.94
CA PRO A 61 35.15 -39.20 59.65
C PRO A 61 34.24 -40.15 60.43
N THR A 62 33.25 -40.76 59.76
CA THR A 62 32.46 -41.84 60.36
C THR A 62 33.18 -43.18 60.25
N THR A 63 33.23 -43.85 61.40
CA THR A 63 33.88 -45.12 61.74
C THR A 63 33.37 -46.29 60.89
N GLY A 64 34.30 -47.18 60.52
CA GLY A 64 34.05 -48.33 59.66
C GLY A 64 33.16 -49.43 60.28
N PRO A 65 32.40 -50.16 59.46
CA PRO A 65 31.73 -51.40 59.86
C PRO A 65 32.68 -52.62 59.81
N PRO A 66 32.42 -53.67 60.63
CA PRO A 66 33.27 -54.85 60.74
C PRO A 66 33.28 -55.73 59.47
N PRO A 67 34.34 -56.54 59.25
CA PRO A 67 34.43 -57.44 58.11
C PRO A 67 33.31 -58.47 58.15
N THR A 68 32.43 -58.44 57.15
CA THR A 68 31.41 -59.48 56.96
C THR A 68 32.02 -60.63 56.19
N THR A 69 31.95 -61.81 56.81
CA THR A 69 32.36 -63.12 56.35
C THR A 69 31.91 -63.43 54.92
N GLU A 70 32.86 -63.87 54.11
CA GLU A 70 32.71 -64.36 52.74
C GLU A 70 31.69 -65.51 52.70
N ALA A 71 30.58 -65.31 51.99
CA ALA A 71 29.66 -66.38 51.63
C ALA A 71 30.11 -67.01 50.29
N PRO A 72 29.99 -68.35 50.14
CA PRO A 72 30.48 -69.08 48.97
C PRO A 72 29.79 -68.65 47.65
N PRO A 73 30.49 -68.77 46.50
CA PRO A 73 30.03 -68.24 45.22
C PRO A 73 28.75 -68.96 44.77
N THR A 74 27.63 -68.23 44.77
CA THR A 74 26.41 -68.67 44.10
C THR A 74 26.53 -68.31 42.63
N THR A 75 26.59 -69.33 41.77
CA THR A 75 26.61 -69.20 40.31
C THR A 75 25.37 -68.44 39.83
N ARG A 76 25.57 -67.17 39.44
CA ARG A 76 24.52 -66.33 38.87
C ARG A 76 24.09 -66.95 37.52
N PRO A 77 22.79 -67.19 37.28
CA PRO A 77 22.32 -67.63 35.98
C PRO A 77 22.67 -66.57 34.91
N PRO A 78 22.85 -66.97 33.64
CA PRO A 78 23.28 -66.06 32.59
C PRO A 78 22.32 -64.88 32.50
N THR A 79 22.83 -63.69 32.83
CA THR A 79 22.10 -62.44 32.71
C THR A 79 21.69 -62.29 31.25
N LYS A 80 20.39 -62.38 30.97
CA LYS A 80 19.84 -62.08 29.64
C LYS A 80 20.38 -60.70 29.22
N PRO A 81 20.93 -60.54 28.00
CA PRO A 81 21.39 -59.24 27.53
C PRO A 81 20.28 -58.20 27.74
N PRO A 82 20.58 -57.00 28.26
CA PRO A 82 19.58 -55.96 28.37
C PRO A 82 18.97 -55.73 26.98
N PRO A 83 17.64 -55.51 26.89
CA PRO A 83 17.02 -55.20 25.61
C PRO A 83 17.73 -54.00 24.98
N PRO A 84 17.94 -54.01 23.65
CA PRO A 84 18.60 -52.90 22.98
C PRO A 84 17.85 -51.60 23.28
N SER A 85 18.60 -50.54 23.63
CA SER A 85 18.02 -49.22 23.81
C SER A 85 17.30 -48.80 22.53
N PRO A 86 16.10 -48.17 22.64
CA PRO A 86 15.39 -47.70 21.46
C PRO A 86 16.26 -46.70 20.70
N THR A 87 16.34 -46.86 19.38
CA THR A 87 17.06 -45.93 18.50
C THR A 87 16.43 -44.55 18.61
N PRO A 88 17.21 -43.49 18.85
CA PRO A 88 16.68 -42.13 18.91
C PRO A 88 16.04 -41.76 17.57
N THR A 89 14.89 -41.10 17.61
CA THR A 89 14.19 -40.66 16.39
C THR A 89 14.14 -39.14 16.34
N HIS A 90 14.51 -38.55 15.22
CA HIS A 90 14.32 -37.12 14.97
C HIS A 90 12.95 -36.91 14.33
N ASN A 91 12.13 -36.02 14.89
CA ASN A 91 10.84 -35.69 14.29
C ASN A 91 10.38 -34.29 14.73
N LEU A 92 9.71 -33.59 13.83
CA LEU A 92 9.30 -32.20 14.00
C LEU A 92 7.83 -32.02 13.68
N LYS A 93 7.17 -31.21 14.51
CA LYS A 93 5.86 -30.64 14.22
C LYS A 93 6.00 -29.14 13.98
N LEU A 94 5.60 -28.70 12.79
CA LEU A 94 5.58 -27.29 12.39
C LEU A 94 4.13 -26.78 12.42
N SER A 95 3.91 -25.69 13.14
CA SER A 95 2.63 -24.95 13.19
C SER A 95 2.89 -23.49 12.82
N VAL A 96 2.04 -22.93 11.96
CA VAL A 96 2.19 -21.57 11.43
C VAL A 96 0.83 -20.89 11.52
N SER A 97 0.79 -19.65 12.02
CA SER A 97 -0.43 -18.84 12.00
C SER A 97 -0.64 -18.18 10.65
N ASP A 98 -1.89 -17.85 10.32
CA ASP A 98 -2.14 -16.82 9.31
C ASP A 98 -1.72 -15.45 9.85
N ILE A 99 -1.42 -14.52 8.93
CA ILE A 99 -1.22 -13.11 9.24
C ILE A 99 -2.61 -12.48 9.31
N VAL A 100 -3.05 -12.09 10.49
CA VAL A 100 -4.38 -11.51 10.68
C VAL A 100 -4.28 -9.99 10.69
N VAL A 101 -5.01 -9.36 9.79
CA VAL A 101 -5.01 -7.91 9.60
C VAL A 101 -6.39 -7.35 9.98
N GLY A 102 -6.38 -6.33 10.85
CA GLY A 102 -7.58 -5.68 11.40
C GLY A 102 -8.02 -4.43 10.63
N ASP A 103 -8.99 -3.70 11.20
CA ASP A 103 -9.50 -2.43 10.65
C ASP A 103 -8.41 -1.36 10.49
N ALA A 104 -7.37 -1.41 11.32
CA ALA A 104 -6.25 -0.47 11.29
C ALA A 104 -5.54 -0.44 9.92
N TYR A 105 -5.56 -1.54 9.17
CA TYR A 105 -5.04 -1.62 7.81
C TYR A 105 -5.72 -0.65 6.85
N TRP A 106 -7.03 -0.49 6.98
CA TRP A 106 -7.78 0.46 6.16
C TRP A 106 -7.52 1.91 6.58
N GLN A 107 -6.95 2.12 7.76
CA GLN A 107 -6.36 3.39 8.20
C GLN A 107 -4.87 3.49 7.85
N GLY A 108 -4.37 2.59 6.99
CA GLY A 108 -2.98 2.46 6.54
C GLY A 108 -1.97 2.12 7.63
N ASP A 109 -2.40 1.43 8.68
CA ASP A 109 -1.53 0.70 9.58
C ASP A 109 -1.58 -0.79 9.21
N GLY A 110 -0.60 -1.21 8.40
CA GLY A 110 -0.48 -2.59 7.94
C GLY A 110 0.25 -3.52 8.90
N ALA A 111 0.51 -3.10 10.14
CA ALA A 111 1.23 -3.91 11.10
C ALA A 111 0.45 -5.17 11.49
N ALA A 112 1.11 -6.32 11.39
CA ALA A 112 0.57 -7.62 11.77
C ALA A 112 1.69 -8.56 12.22
N GLU A 113 1.32 -9.75 12.70
CA GLU A 113 2.27 -10.76 13.16
C GLU A 113 2.06 -12.11 12.46
N LEU A 114 3.16 -12.76 12.10
CA LEU A 114 3.22 -14.17 11.73
C LEU A 114 3.90 -14.94 12.86
N VAL A 115 3.23 -15.96 13.40
CA VAL A 115 3.74 -16.79 14.47
C VAL A 115 4.09 -18.17 13.94
N ILE A 116 5.36 -18.55 14.07
CA ILE A 116 5.90 -19.84 13.69
C ILE A 116 6.24 -20.60 14.96
N ALA A 117 5.66 -21.78 15.14
CA ALA A 117 5.94 -22.66 16.26
C ALA A 117 6.52 -23.99 15.76
N VAL A 118 7.68 -24.34 16.31
CA VAL A 118 8.37 -25.59 16.02
C VAL A 118 8.41 -26.41 17.29
N GLN A 119 7.92 -27.65 17.23
CA GLN A 119 7.99 -28.58 18.33
C GLN A 119 8.86 -29.77 17.95
N ASN A 120 9.82 -30.11 18.81
CA ASN A 120 10.52 -31.38 18.72
C ASN A 120 9.61 -32.48 19.29
N ILE A 121 9.21 -33.41 18.44
CA ILE A 121 8.40 -34.59 18.80
C ILE A 121 9.20 -35.89 18.63
N GLY A 122 10.49 -35.79 18.39
CA GLY A 122 11.43 -36.90 18.39
C GLY A 122 11.79 -37.34 19.81
N SER A 123 12.46 -38.49 19.90
CA SER A 123 12.90 -39.13 21.15
C SER A 123 14.43 -39.09 21.32
N HIS A 124 15.10 -38.15 20.66
CA HIS A 124 16.56 -38.04 20.68
C HIS A 124 17.06 -37.40 21.99
N VAL A 125 18.12 -37.96 22.57
CA VAL A 125 18.78 -37.44 23.79
C VAL A 125 19.68 -36.27 23.40
N GLY A 126 19.15 -35.05 23.48
CA GLY A 126 19.88 -33.81 23.18
C GLY A 126 18.97 -32.71 22.68
N ALA A 127 19.54 -31.57 22.30
CA ALA A 127 18.81 -30.51 21.61
C ALA A 127 19.00 -30.66 20.10
N ASP A 128 17.90 -30.84 19.37
CA ASP A 128 17.91 -30.81 17.91
C ASP A 128 18.13 -29.37 17.42
N GLN A 129 19.04 -29.21 16.46
CA GLN A 129 19.24 -27.96 15.74
C GLN A 129 18.27 -27.93 14.55
N VAL A 130 17.22 -27.13 14.69
CA VAL A 130 16.26 -26.88 13.61
C VAL A 130 16.67 -25.60 12.90
N ASN A 131 16.72 -25.62 11.57
CA ASN A 131 16.89 -24.43 10.75
C ASN A 131 15.63 -24.23 9.91
N GLY A 132 15.26 -22.99 9.63
CA GLY A 132 14.09 -22.71 8.82
C GLY A 132 14.17 -21.39 8.09
N PHE A 133 13.30 -21.25 7.10
CA PHE A 133 13.11 -20.03 6.34
C PHE A 133 11.62 -19.83 6.05
N TYR A 134 11.24 -18.58 5.82
CA TYR A 134 9.88 -18.23 5.44
C TYR A 134 9.88 -17.32 4.21
N VAL A 135 8.83 -17.45 3.41
CA VAL A 135 8.56 -16.61 2.25
C VAL A 135 7.23 -15.93 2.50
N LEU A 136 7.25 -14.60 2.62
CA LEU A 136 6.03 -13.81 2.77
C LEU A 136 5.31 -13.69 1.42
N PRO A 137 3.97 -13.60 1.42
CA PRO A 137 3.21 -13.24 0.23
C PRO A 137 3.63 -11.91 -0.38
N SER A 138 3.30 -11.70 -1.65
CA SER A 138 3.33 -10.38 -2.28
C SER A 138 2.51 -9.36 -1.49
N GLY A 139 3.09 -8.17 -1.30
CA GLY A 139 2.48 -7.11 -0.50
C GLY A 139 2.68 -7.28 1.01
N ALA A 140 3.58 -8.14 1.45
CA ALA A 140 3.97 -8.25 2.85
C ALA A 140 5.49 -8.22 2.99
N GLN A 141 5.97 -7.44 3.95
CA GLN A 141 7.39 -7.23 4.19
C GLN A 141 7.69 -7.37 5.69
N PRO A 142 8.78 -8.05 6.06
CA PRO A 142 9.15 -8.17 7.47
C PRO A 142 9.71 -6.82 7.93
N VAL A 143 9.21 -6.33 9.07
CA VAL A 143 9.72 -5.10 9.71
C VAL A 143 10.44 -5.39 11.03
N GLY A 144 10.34 -6.60 11.54
CA GLY A 144 11.09 -7.07 12.69
C GLY A 144 10.83 -8.55 12.94
N VAL A 145 11.73 -9.20 13.66
CA VAL A 145 11.58 -10.62 14.02
C VAL A 145 12.21 -10.85 15.38
N TYR A 146 11.59 -11.69 16.20
CA TYR A 146 12.18 -12.13 17.45
C TYR A 146 11.85 -13.61 17.72
N GLY A 147 12.80 -14.30 18.33
CA GLY A 147 12.67 -15.69 18.74
C GLY A 147 12.46 -15.80 20.25
N THR A 148 11.76 -16.85 20.68
CA THR A 148 11.61 -17.22 22.09
C THR A 148 11.76 -18.73 22.26
N ALA A 149 12.03 -19.16 23.50
CA ALA A 149 12.09 -20.57 23.88
C ALA A 149 13.09 -21.40 23.04
N GLY A 150 14.32 -20.91 22.92
CA GLY A 150 15.41 -21.61 22.21
C GLY A 150 15.46 -21.37 20.71
N CYS A 151 14.56 -20.56 20.16
CA CYS A 151 14.68 -20.04 18.80
C CYS A 151 15.40 -18.69 18.78
N VAL A 152 16.26 -18.52 17.78
CA VAL A 152 16.97 -17.29 17.44
C VAL A 152 16.74 -16.97 15.97
N VAL A 153 16.71 -15.69 15.66
CA VAL A 153 16.63 -15.22 14.26
C VAL A 153 18.05 -15.09 13.76
N THR A 154 18.37 -15.79 12.68
CA THR A 154 19.73 -15.85 12.15
C THR A 154 20.01 -14.64 11.28
N ASP A 155 19.04 -14.26 10.44
CA ASP A 155 19.07 -13.04 9.65
C ASP A 155 17.64 -12.68 9.21
N VAL A 156 17.23 -11.43 9.49
CA VAL A 156 15.92 -10.88 9.11
C VAL A 156 15.84 -10.71 7.60
N LYS A 157 16.93 -10.36 6.91
CA LYS A 157 16.96 -10.17 5.45
C LYS A 157 16.92 -11.49 4.70
N ALA A 158 17.61 -12.51 5.20
CA ALA A 158 17.53 -13.87 4.66
C ALA A 158 16.24 -14.63 5.05
N LEU A 159 15.32 -13.99 5.80
CA LEU A 159 14.05 -14.57 6.23
C LEU A 159 14.22 -15.93 6.91
N SER A 160 15.27 -16.07 7.73
CA SER A 160 15.71 -17.35 8.29
C SER A 160 15.72 -17.35 9.82
N PHE A 161 15.54 -18.53 10.40
CA PHE A 161 15.58 -18.75 11.85
C PHE A 161 16.23 -20.08 12.20
N GLY A 162 16.73 -20.19 13.42
CA GLY A 162 17.28 -21.41 13.98
C GLY A 162 16.72 -21.66 15.37
N CYS A 163 16.49 -22.92 15.74
CA CYS A 163 16.03 -23.29 17.08
C CYS A 163 16.83 -24.46 17.63
N ARG A 164 17.17 -24.41 18.92
CA ARG A 164 17.71 -25.55 19.67
C ARG A 164 16.63 -26.09 20.61
N LEU A 165 16.10 -27.27 20.28
CA LEU A 165 14.93 -27.84 20.95
C LEU A 165 15.23 -29.23 21.49
N GLY A 166 15.14 -29.38 22.81
CA GLY A 166 15.09 -30.70 23.45
C GLY A 166 13.76 -31.42 23.21
N GLU A 167 13.70 -32.69 23.56
CA GLU A 167 12.50 -33.53 23.44
C GLU A 167 11.24 -32.86 24.03
N GLY A 168 10.16 -32.86 23.25
CA GLY A 168 8.87 -32.28 23.63
C GLY A 168 8.82 -30.74 23.71
N LYS A 169 9.96 -30.04 23.59
CA LYS A 169 10.02 -28.58 23.70
C LYS A 169 9.51 -27.88 22.44
N VAL A 170 8.95 -26.69 22.66
CA VAL A 170 8.39 -25.83 21.62
C VAL A 170 9.20 -24.54 21.58
N GLY A 171 9.75 -24.23 20.42
CA GLY A 171 10.32 -22.93 20.09
C GLY A 171 9.33 -22.08 19.30
N ARG A 172 9.39 -20.76 19.47
CA ARG A 172 8.54 -19.83 18.73
C ARG A 172 9.35 -18.72 18.10
N VAL A 173 8.96 -18.35 16.88
CA VAL A 173 9.46 -17.18 16.15
C VAL A 173 8.26 -16.31 15.81
N VAL A 174 8.33 -15.03 16.16
CA VAL A 174 7.32 -14.04 15.81
C VAL A 174 7.95 -13.07 14.81
N VAL A 175 7.38 -13.02 13.62
CA VAL A 175 7.75 -12.10 12.55
C VAL A 175 6.74 -10.96 12.58
N LYS A 176 7.20 -9.73 12.86
CA LYS A 176 6.42 -8.52 12.66
C LYS A 176 6.42 -8.20 11.16
N VAL A 177 5.24 -8.07 10.59
CA VAL A 177 5.01 -7.88 9.17
C VAL A 177 4.32 -6.54 8.97
N ASN A 178 4.75 -5.79 7.96
CA ASN A 178 3.96 -4.69 7.42
C ASN A 178 3.29 -5.17 6.13
N VAL A 179 1.99 -4.98 6.03
CA VAL A 179 1.17 -5.38 4.89
C VAL A 179 0.85 -4.14 4.06
N ASP A 180 1.21 -4.19 2.79
CA ASP A 180 1.03 -3.08 1.85
C ASP A 180 -0.45 -2.85 1.54
N GLU A 181 -0.81 -1.61 1.22
CA GLU A 181 -2.19 -1.16 0.92
C GLU A 181 -2.88 -1.90 -0.23
N ASN A 182 -2.12 -2.55 -1.12
CA ASN A 182 -2.65 -3.31 -2.26
C ASN A 182 -2.59 -4.83 -2.04
N ALA A 183 -2.07 -5.29 -0.90
CA ALA A 183 -1.91 -6.71 -0.60
C ALA A 183 -3.26 -7.45 -0.65
N TRP A 184 -4.37 -6.82 -0.25
CA TRP A 184 -5.68 -7.48 -0.30
C TRP A 184 -6.13 -7.92 -1.70
N LYS A 185 -5.58 -7.32 -2.77
CA LYS A 185 -5.83 -7.72 -4.17
C LYS A 185 -4.80 -8.70 -4.70
N LEU A 186 -3.61 -8.71 -4.12
CA LEU A 186 -2.41 -9.34 -4.65
C LEU A 186 -1.89 -10.48 -3.78
N SER A 187 -2.50 -10.72 -2.61
CA SER A 187 -1.98 -11.67 -1.63
C SER A 187 -2.18 -13.10 -2.13
N GLY A 188 -1.06 -13.75 -2.43
CA GLY A 188 -0.97 -15.20 -2.57
C GLY A 188 -0.71 -15.90 -1.22
N PRO A 189 -0.54 -17.23 -1.22
CA PRO A 189 -0.06 -17.95 -0.04
C PRO A 189 1.42 -17.65 0.22
N GLY A 190 1.79 -17.61 1.49
CA GLY A 190 3.18 -17.64 1.95
C GLY A 190 3.53 -19.05 2.40
N THR A 191 4.83 -19.31 2.60
CA THR A 191 5.33 -20.63 2.97
C THR A 191 6.38 -20.53 4.07
N VAL A 192 6.33 -21.43 5.04
CA VAL A 192 7.39 -21.64 6.03
C VAL A 192 7.92 -23.05 5.87
N THR A 193 9.24 -23.17 5.83
CA THR A 193 9.94 -24.46 5.75
C THR A 193 10.90 -24.57 6.92
N ALA A 194 10.88 -25.70 7.61
CA ALA A 194 11.79 -26.04 8.70
C ALA A 194 12.42 -27.40 8.43
N SER A 195 13.70 -27.55 8.76
CA SER A 195 14.46 -28.79 8.63
C SER A 195 15.29 -29.09 9.88
N VAL A 196 15.42 -30.37 10.18
CA VAL A 196 16.42 -30.91 11.13
C VAL A 196 17.29 -31.91 10.39
N ARG A 197 18.59 -31.88 10.65
CA ARG A 197 19.55 -32.84 10.09
C ARG A 197 19.61 -34.09 10.98
N ASP A 198 19.21 -35.22 10.41
CA ASP A 198 19.35 -36.56 11.00
C ASP A 198 20.75 -37.07 10.61
N THR A 199 21.72 -36.91 11.51
CA THR A 199 23.12 -37.27 11.26
C THR A 199 23.33 -38.77 11.17
N GLU A 200 22.48 -39.56 11.81
CA GLU A 200 22.55 -41.03 11.79
C GLU A 200 22.21 -41.59 10.40
N HIS A 201 21.19 -41.01 9.76
CA HIS A 201 20.76 -41.42 8.41
C HIS A 201 21.26 -40.50 7.30
N ASN A 202 22.06 -39.50 7.63
CA ASN A 202 22.56 -38.46 6.74
C ASN A 202 21.48 -37.84 5.83
N ARG A 203 20.34 -37.46 6.43
CA ARG A 203 19.19 -36.90 5.70
C ARG A 203 18.62 -35.68 6.42
N ASP A 204 18.01 -34.77 5.68
CA ASP A 204 17.30 -33.63 6.26
C ASP A 204 15.79 -33.92 6.32
N LEU A 205 15.23 -33.88 7.53
CA LEU A 205 13.79 -34.02 7.72
C LEU A 205 13.14 -32.64 7.54
N VAL A 206 12.55 -32.44 6.36
CA VAL A 206 11.94 -31.17 5.97
C VAL A 206 10.44 -31.17 6.21
N ARG A 207 9.92 -30.09 6.80
CA ARG A 207 8.49 -29.81 6.99
C ARG A 207 8.16 -28.45 6.42
N SER A 208 7.07 -28.38 5.66
CA SER A 208 6.58 -27.13 5.10
C SER A 208 5.11 -26.91 5.44
N ARG A 209 4.73 -25.64 5.63
CA ARG A 209 3.38 -25.17 5.90
C ARG A 209 3.12 -23.87 5.17
N ASN A 210 1.96 -23.80 4.54
CA ASN A 210 1.48 -22.57 3.92
C ASN A 210 0.71 -21.75 4.95
N PHE A 211 0.71 -20.44 4.76
CA PHE A 211 -0.11 -19.50 5.51
C PHE A 211 -0.63 -18.43 4.55
N THR A 212 -1.62 -17.66 5.00
CA THR A 212 -2.23 -16.59 4.20
C THR A 212 -2.32 -15.29 5.00
N ILE A 213 -2.57 -14.19 4.30
CA ILE A 213 -2.97 -12.93 4.92
C ILE A 213 -4.49 -12.92 4.98
N ARG A 214 -5.05 -12.80 6.18
CA ARG A 214 -6.49 -12.79 6.41
C ARG A 214 -6.95 -11.44 6.89
N PHE A 215 -7.76 -10.77 6.07
CA PHE A 215 -8.40 -9.50 6.41
C PHE A 215 -9.69 -9.80 7.18
N THR A 216 -9.74 -9.34 8.43
CA THR A 216 -10.92 -9.56 9.31
C THR A 216 -12.07 -8.62 9.00
N ALA A 217 -11.75 -7.46 8.42
CA ALA A 217 -12.71 -6.45 8.03
C ALA A 217 -12.84 -6.37 6.52
N GLN A 218 -14.08 -6.15 6.06
CA GLN A 218 -14.33 -5.83 4.66
C GLN A 218 -13.69 -4.48 4.33
N PRO A 219 -13.23 -4.26 3.08
CA PRO A 219 -12.70 -2.97 2.71
C PRO A 219 -13.82 -1.92 2.85
N PRO A 220 -13.56 -0.78 3.51
CA PRO A 220 -14.58 0.18 3.86
C PRO A 220 -15.23 0.80 2.62
N THR A 221 -16.48 1.21 2.81
CA THR A 221 -17.21 1.93 1.78
C THR A 221 -16.59 3.33 1.63
N PRO A 222 -16.12 3.71 0.44
CA PRO A 222 -15.60 5.04 0.22
C PRO A 222 -16.73 6.06 0.27
N GLY A 223 -16.45 7.25 0.78
CA GLY A 223 -17.42 8.33 0.87
C GLY A 223 -16.71 9.68 0.83
N ILE A 224 -17.25 10.60 0.05
CA ILE A 224 -16.73 11.96 -0.09
C ILE A 224 -17.90 12.94 -0.13
N ALA A 225 -17.74 14.09 0.52
CA ALA A 225 -18.64 15.21 0.39
C ALA A 225 -17.82 16.47 0.06
N LEU A 226 -18.36 17.30 -0.84
CA LEU A 226 -17.71 18.51 -1.30
C LEU A 226 -18.71 19.66 -1.25
N SER A 227 -18.24 20.83 -0.82
CA SER A 227 -18.98 22.08 -0.96
C SER A 227 -18.04 23.22 -1.35
N ALA A 228 -18.59 24.19 -2.08
CA ALA A 228 -17.90 25.39 -2.52
C ALA A 228 -18.75 26.62 -2.18
N SER A 229 -18.12 27.69 -1.70
CA SER A 229 -18.81 28.94 -1.41
C SER A 229 -19.21 29.66 -2.69
N GLN A 230 -20.34 30.36 -2.65
CA GLN A 230 -20.66 31.36 -3.66
C GLN A 230 -19.79 32.60 -3.45
N LEU A 231 -19.42 33.31 -4.51
CA LEU A 231 -18.62 34.53 -4.45
C LEU A 231 -19.49 35.73 -4.80
N GLU A 232 -19.45 36.73 -3.92
CA GLU A 232 -20.06 38.04 -4.15
C GLU A 232 -18.94 39.07 -4.24
N LEU A 233 -18.77 39.66 -5.41
CA LEU A 233 -17.79 40.72 -5.64
C LEU A 233 -18.35 42.05 -5.15
N PRO A 234 -17.53 42.89 -4.49
CA PRO A 234 -17.96 44.22 -4.10
C PRO A 234 -18.21 45.10 -5.32
N ALA A 235 -18.92 46.21 -5.13
CA ALA A 235 -19.06 47.25 -6.16
C ALA A 235 -17.70 47.81 -6.58
N ALA A 236 -17.49 47.99 -7.88
CA ALA A 236 -16.27 48.52 -8.45
C ALA A 236 -16.51 49.92 -9.01
N ALA A 237 -15.63 50.87 -8.67
CA ALA A 237 -15.68 52.23 -9.22
C ALA A 237 -15.03 52.33 -10.62
N ALA A 238 -14.26 51.33 -11.03
CA ALA A 238 -13.59 51.28 -12.33
C ALA A 238 -13.39 49.82 -12.80
N PRO A 239 -13.28 49.57 -14.12
CA PRO A 239 -12.95 48.27 -14.68
C PRO A 239 -11.48 47.92 -14.37
N GLN A 240 -11.28 47.31 -13.21
CA GLN A 240 -9.97 46.81 -12.76
C GLN A 240 -10.07 45.33 -12.42
N ALA A 241 -8.95 44.62 -12.56
CA ALA A 241 -8.85 43.25 -12.09
C ALA A 241 -9.12 43.19 -10.59
N GLN A 242 -9.90 42.21 -10.15
CA GLN A 242 -10.26 42.03 -8.74
C GLN A 242 -9.79 40.69 -8.23
N THR A 243 -9.51 40.63 -6.93
CA THR A 243 -9.25 39.38 -6.24
C THR A 243 -10.41 38.98 -5.35
N ALA A 244 -10.71 37.69 -5.31
CA ALA A 244 -11.74 37.11 -4.46
C ALA A 244 -11.26 35.79 -3.85
N GLN A 245 -11.91 35.36 -2.77
CA GLN A 245 -11.55 34.13 -2.04
C GLN A 245 -12.67 33.10 -2.21
N LEU A 246 -12.34 31.93 -2.77
CA LEU A 246 -13.23 30.79 -2.89
C LEU A 246 -12.94 29.79 -1.78
N GLN A 247 -13.89 29.57 -0.88
CA GLN A 247 -13.79 28.52 0.13
C GLN A 247 -14.34 27.20 -0.41
N VAL A 248 -13.54 26.15 -0.31
CA VAL A 248 -13.89 24.78 -0.68
C VAL A 248 -13.73 23.90 0.56
N LYS A 249 -14.70 23.04 0.83
CA LYS A 249 -14.64 22.06 1.91
C LYS A 249 -14.76 20.67 1.34
N LEU A 250 -13.75 19.85 1.58
CA LEU A 250 -13.73 18.43 1.22
C LEU A 250 -13.76 17.59 2.49
N ARG A 251 -14.76 16.73 2.61
CA ARG A 251 -14.93 15.82 3.75
C ARG A 251 -14.85 14.37 3.30
N ASN A 252 -14.05 13.59 4.01
CA ASN A 252 -14.08 12.14 3.90
C ASN A 252 -15.26 11.60 4.75
N THR A 253 -16.31 11.13 4.09
CA THR A 253 -17.49 10.52 4.73
C THR A 253 -17.41 9.00 4.78
N GLY A 254 -16.35 8.41 4.20
CA GLY A 254 -16.07 6.99 4.26
C GLY A 254 -15.48 6.56 5.60
N ALA A 255 -15.27 5.25 5.74
CA ALA A 255 -14.72 4.65 6.96
C ALA A 255 -13.20 4.44 6.94
N ALA A 256 -12.50 4.69 5.83
CA ALA A 256 -11.03 4.65 5.72
C ALA A 256 -10.43 6.02 5.49
N LYS A 257 -9.15 6.18 5.84
CA LYS A 257 -8.35 7.30 5.31
C LYS A 257 -8.16 7.19 3.80
N GLY A 258 -7.93 8.31 3.14
CA GLY A 258 -7.56 8.34 1.73
C GLY A 258 -6.83 9.61 1.35
N ALA A 259 -6.06 9.54 0.27
CA ALA A 259 -5.40 10.71 -0.29
C ALA A 259 -6.44 11.59 -0.98
N GLY A 260 -6.61 12.83 -0.52
CA GLY A 260 -7.53 13.80 -1.08
C GLY A 260 -6.88 14.75 -2.07
N ALA A 261 -7.65 15.16 -3.06
CA ALA A 261 -7.30 16.24 -3.97
C ALA A 261 -8.54 17.05 -4.32
N VAL A 262 -8.32 18.31 -4.65
CA VAL A 262 -9.33 19.23 -5.19
C VAL A 262 -8.82 19.76 -6.51
N GLU A 263 -9.68 19.80 -7.51
CA GLU A 263 -9.39 20.38 -8.81
C GLU A 263 -10.42 21.46 -9.09
N LEU A 264 -9.91 22.67 -9.32
CA LEU A 264 -10.69 23.86 -9.57
C LEU A 264 -10.75 24.10 -11.07
N VAL A 265 -11.96 24.24 -11.60
CA VAL A 265 -12.24 24.61 -12.99
C VAL A 265 -12.75 26.05 -12.98
N THR A 266 -11.95 26.98 -13.49
CA THR A 266 -12.29 28.40 -13.54
C THR A 266 -13.00 28.77 -14.84
N PRO A 267 -13.97 29.70 -14.80
CA PRO A 267 -14.56 30.23 -16.03
C PRO A 267 -13.56 31.13 -16.77
N PRO A 268 -13.81 31.43 -18.06
CA PRO A 268 -12.96 32.33 -18.84
C PRO A 268 -12.72 33.69 -18.16
N GLY A 269 -11.46 34.13 -18.18
CA GLY A 269 -11.02 35.39 -17.57
C GLY A 269 -10.99 35.39 -16.04
N VAL A 270 -11.03 34.20 -15.41
CA VAL A 270 -10.77 33.98 -13.99
C VAL A 270 -9.57 33.03 -13.84
N ASP A 271 -8.58 33.46 -13.06
CA ASP A 271 -7.34 32.72 -12.80
C ASP A 271 -7.15 32.42 -11.32
N VAL A 272 -6.52 31.30 -10.99
CA VAL A 272 -6.08 30.99 -9.62
C VAL A 272 -4.73 31.67 -9.37
N VAL A 273 -4.70 32.60 -8.42
CA VAL A 273 -3.50 33.39 -8.09
C VAL A 273 -2.90 33.03 -6.72
N SER A 274 -3.64 32.32 -5.86
CA SER A 274 -3.08 31.75 -4.64
C SER A 274 -3.73 30.44 -4.25
N PHE A 275 -2.91 29.53 -3.74
CA PHE A 275 -3.33 28.24 -3.22
C PHE A 275 -3.36 28.23 -1.69
N PRO A 276 -4.27 27.47 -1.05
CA PRO A 276 -4.32 27.37 0.40
C PRO A 276 -3.11 26.65 0.97
N ALA A 277 -2.74 26.95 2.22
CA ALA A 277 -1.69 26.23 2.94
C ALA A 277 -1.99 24.73 3.16
N ALA A 278 -3.27 24.35 3.11
CA ALA A 278 -3.70 22.95 3.13
C ALA A 278 -3.25 22.16 1.89
N CYS A 279 -2.83 22.86 0.83
CA CYS A 279 -2.33 22.25 -0.38
C CYS A 279 -0.88 21.77 -0.20
N ARG A 280 -0.65 20.45 -0.16
CA ARG A 280 0.70 19.90 -0.07
C ARG A 280 1.48 20.06 -1.37
N SER A 281 0.79 19.93 -2.50
CA SER A 281 1.32 20.20 -3.83
C SER A 281 0.22 20.71 -4.72
N HIS A 282 0.55 21.57 -5.67
CA HIS A 282 -0.38 22.06 -6.68
C HIS A 282 0.26 22.00 -8.07
N ARG A 283 -0.58 21.89 -9.10
CA ARG A 283 -0.17 21.98 -10.50
C ARG A 283 -1.32 22.43 -11.37
N ARG A 284 -1.00 23.18 -12.41
CA ARG A 284 -1.92 23.48 -13.50
C ARG A 284 -2.03 22.27 -14.43
N ILE A 285 -3.24 21.79 -14.68
CA ILE A 285 -3.54 20.64 -15.54
C ILE A 285 -3.99 21.11 -16.93
N ALA A 286 -4.77 22.19 -16.98
CA ALA A 286 -5.19 22.87 -18.19
C ALA A 286 -5.23 24.38 -17.93
N GLU A 287 -5.47 25.19 -18.96
CA GLU A 287 -5.52 26.65 -18.84
C GLU A 287 -6.55 27.11 -17.79
N ASP A 288 -7.68 26.43 -17.73
CA ASP A 288 -8.81 26.68 -16.83
C ASP A 288 -8.85 25.71 -15.63
N ARG A 289 -7.83 24.85 -15.47
CA ARG A 289 -7.89 23.72 -14.52
C ARG A 289 -6.65 23.62 -13.66
N ASP A 290 -6.81 23.89 -12.38
CA ASP A 290 -5.76 23.87 -11.37
C ASP A 290 -6.05 22.79 -10.31
N ARG A 291 -5.06 21.93 -10.03
CA ARG A 291 -5.20 20.86 -9.01
C ARG A 291 -4.38 21.16 -7.78
N CYS A 292 -4.98 20.88 -6.65
CA CYS A 292 -4.42 20.94 -5.31
C CYS A 292 -4.53 19.58 -4.61
N ASP A 293 -3.41 18.95 -4.30
CA ASP A 293 -3.37 17.70 -3.54
C ASP A 293 -3.32 18.03 -2.03
N LEU A 294 -4.31 17.56 -1.27
CA LEU A 294 -4.50 17.85 0.17
C LEU A 294 -3.74 16.86 1.08
N GLY A 295 -3.28 15.73 0.52
CA GLY A 295 -2.66 14.64 1.28
C GLY A 295 -3.69 13.73 1.94
N ASP A 296 -3.33 13.09 3.06
CA ASP A 296 -4.21 12.13 3.72
C ASP A 296 -5.36 12.79 4.47
N LEU A 297 -6.61 12.46 4.12
CA LEU A 297 -7.80 12.75 4.89
C LEU A 297 -8.27 11.51 5.63
N THR A 298 -8.23 11.55 6.96
CA THR A 298 -8.78 10.50 7.82
C THR A 298 -10.31 10.46 7.76
N ALA A 299 -10.88 9.29 8.06
CA ALA A 299 -12.32 9.07 8.08
C ALA A 299 -13.05 10.10 8.95
N GLY A 300 -14.15 10.65 8.44
CA GLY A 300 -14.98 11.64 9.13
C GLY A 300 -14.42 13.06 9.15
N ARG A 301 -13.15 13.29 8.76
CA ARG A 301 -12.53 14.62 8.76
C ARG A 301 -12.87 15.44 7.52
N GLU A 302 -12.89 16.74 7.73
CA GLU A 302 -13.08 17.77 6.71
C GLU A 302 -11.83 18.64 6.64
N VAL A 303 -11.44 19.02 5.41
CA VAL A 303 -10.42 20.03 5.13
C VAL A 303 -11.07 21.20 4.42
N ALA A 304 -10.89 22.40 4.99
CA ALA A 304 -11.29 23.65 4.36
C ALA A 304 -10.08 24.27 3.65
N ALA A 305 -10.29 24.68 2.40
CA ALA A 305 -9.28 25.17 1.47
C ALA A 305 -9.78 26.49 0.88
N THR A 306 -8.99 27.57 1.02
CA THR A 306 -9.32 28.88 0.48
C THR A 306 -8.42 29.21 -0.70
N PHE A 307 -9.00 29.34 -1.89
CA PHE A 307 -8.30 29.68 -3.13
C PHE A 307 -8.46 31.17 -3.42
N GLY A 308 -7.37 31.86 -3.75
CA GLY A 308 -7.41 33.22 -4.27
C GLY A 308 -7.62 33.20 -5.77
N LEU A 309 -8.68 33.87 -6.22
CA LEU A 309 -9.01 34.03 -7.63
C LEU A 309 -8.74 35.46 -8.06
N ALA A 310 -8.17 35.65 -9.25
CA ALA A 310 -8.14 36.92 -9.95
C ALA A 310 -9.20 36.92 -11.05
N ILE A 311 -10.03 37.94 -11.08
CA ILE A 311 -11.12 38.13 -12.05
C ILE A 311 -10.78 39.33 -12.91
N SER A 312 -10.64 39.10 -14.22
CA SER A 312 -10.38 40.17 -15.19
C SER A 312 -11.56 41.14 -15.32
N ALA A 313 -11.30 42.35 -15.81
CA ALA A 313 -12.36 43.32 -16.10
C ALA A 313 -13.39 42.79 -17.12
N ALA A 314 -12.92 42.13 -18.19
CA ALA A 314 -13.79 41.53 -19.19
C ALA A 314 -14.67 40.40 -18.63
N ALA A 315 -14.15 39.58 -17.71
CA ALA A 315 -14.94 38.56 -17.03
C ALA A 315 -16.01 39.18 -16.10
N ARG A 316 -15.70 40.32 -15.48
CA ARG A 316 -16.64 41.05 -14.62
C ARG A 316 -17.85 41.57 -15.40
N GLU A 317 -17.66 42.03 -16.62
CA GLU A 317 -18.76 42.47 -17.51
C GLU A 317 -19.71 41.32 -17.87
N GLN A 318 -19.22 40.08 -17.81
CA GLN A 318 -19.97 38.86 -18.12
C GLN A 318 -20.62 38.20 -16.88
N LEU A 319 -20.63 38.88 -15.73
CA LEU A 319 -21.28 38.34 -14.54
C LEU A 319 -22.79 38.10 -14.80
N PRO A 320 -23.36 37.00 -14.28
CA PRO A 320 -22.75 36.03 -13.36
C PRO A 320 -21.91 34.94 -14.07
N LEU A 321 -20.77 34.58 -13.48
CA LEU A 321 -19.91 33.50 -13.97
C LEU A 321 -20.13 32.23 -13.16
N THR A 322 -19.95 31.06 -13.77
CA THR A 322 -20.06 29.75 -13.10
C THR A 322 -18.77 28.96 -13.30
N GLY A 323 -18.20 28.45 -12.22
CA GLY A 323 -17.09 27.49 -12.25
C GLY A 323 -17.46 26.20 -11.52
N ALA A 324 -16.54 25.25 -11.49
CA ALA A 324 -16.74 23.97 -10.84
C ALA A 324 -15.53 23.56 -9.99
N VAL A 325 -15.81 22.78 -8.96
CA VAL A 325 -14.80 22.14 -8.11
C VAL A 325 -15.03 20.65 -8.17
N HIS A 326 -13.99 19.89 -8.49
CA HIS A 326 -13.98 18.43 -8.41
C HIS A 326 -13.20 18.01 -7.17
N GLY A 327 -13.77 17.15 -6.36
CA GLY A 327 -13.16 16.57 -5.18
C GLY A 327 -12.85 15.11 -5.43
N TYR A 328 -11.63 14.68 -5.11
CA TYR A 328 -11.18 13.30 -5.23
C TYR A 328 -10.75 12.78 -3.88
N LEU A 329 -11.08 11.52 -3.59
CA LEU A 329 -10.57 10.78 -2.45
C LEU A 329 -10.15 9.40 -2.93
N THR A 330 -8.89 9.04 -2.69
CA THR A 330 -8.31 7.74 -3.07
C THR A 330 -7.99 6.94 -1.79
N PRO A 331 -8.90 6.07 -1.32
CA PRO A 331 -8.62 5.18 -0.20
C PRO A 331 -7.59 4.12 -0.58
N ALA A 332 -6.87 3.62 0.43
CA ALA A 332 -5.89 2.54 0.29
C ALA A 332 -6.47 1.35 -0.48
N GLY A 333 -5.80 0.98 -1.59
CA GLY A 333 -6.19 -0.14 -2.43
C GLY A 333 -7.54 0.00 -3.14
N ARG A 334 -8.17 1.16 -3.21
CA ARG A 334 -9.42 1.39 -3.96
C ARG A 334 -9.21 2.43 -5.06
N PRO A 335 -10.03 2.40 -6.14
CA PRO A 335 -10.05 3.51 -7.09
C PRO A 335 -10.48 4.80 -6.39
N ALA A 336 -10.07 5.94 -6.94
CA ALA A 336 -10.52 7.24 -6.48
C ALA A 336 -12.03 7.38 -6.61
N VAL A 337 -12.67 7.98 -5.61
CA VAL A 337 -14.06 8.44 -5.68
C VAL A 337 -14.06 9.94 -5.93
N GLU A 338 -14.92 10.37 -6.85
CA GLU A 338 -15.05 11.74 -7.28
C GLU A 338 -16.42 12.32 -6.90
N THR A 339 -16.44 13.60 -6.59
CA THR A 339 -17.66 14.40 -6.48
C THR A 339 -17.42 15.80 -7.06
N ARG A 340 -18.50 16.53 -7.35
CA ARG A 340 -18.45 17.85 -7.94
C ARG A 340 -19.36 18.82 -7.20
N ALA A 341 -18.89 20.06 -7.03
CA ALA A 341 -19.68 21.18 -6.55
C ALA A 341 -19.47 22.37 -7.49
N ASP A 342 -20.55 23.03 -7.89
CA ASP A 342 -20.47 24.25 -8.69
C ASP A 342 -20.45 25.48 -7.80
N TYR A 343 -19.77 26.54 -8.25
CA TYR A 343 -19.78 27.84 -7.59
C TYR A 343 -20.10 28.94 -8.60
N ARG A 344 -20.74 30.00 -8.11
CA ARG A 344 -21.11 31.17 -8.90
C ARG A 344 -20.37 32.39 -8.39
N ILE A 345 -19.90 33.20 -9.32
CA ILE A 345 -19.38 34.54 -9.05
C ILE A 345 -20.47 35.52 -9.46
N THR A 346 -20.88 36.35 -8.53
CA THR A 346 -21.89 37.40 -8.71
C THR A 346 -21.35 38.73 -8.24
N GLY A 347 -21.95 39.83 -8.67
CA GLY A 347 -21.55 41.16 -8.25
C GLY A 347 -22.49 42.21 -8.83
N PRO A 348 -22.51 43.43 -8.26
CA PRO A 348 -23.28 44.52 -8.81
C PRO A 348 -22.65 45.00 -10.14
N PRO A 349 -23.46 45.59 -11.05
CA PRO A 349 -22.97 46.16 -12.29
C PRO A 349 -21.92 47.25 -12.01
N ILE A 350 -21.01 47.46 -12.96
CA ILE A 350 -19.96 48.47 -12.85
C ILE A 350 -20.61 49.86 -12.96
N ALA A 351 -20.36 50.74 -11.98
CA ALA A 351 -20.92 52.09 -11.99
C ALA A 351 -20.23 52.92 -13.08
N GLY A 352 -21.00 53.40 -14.07
CA GLY A 352 -20.48 54.27 -15.14
C GLY A 352 -20.97 53.91 -16.54
N GLU A 353 -21.38 52.66 -16.78
CA GLU A 353 -22.21 52.31 -17.93
C GLU A 353 -23.67 52.58 -17.57
N SER A 354 -24.00 53.85 -17.43
CA SER A 354 -25.38 54.24 -17.72
C SER A 354 -25.53 53.95 -19.22
N PRO A 355 -26.41 53.03 -19.66
CA PRO A 355 -26.70 52.92 -21.08
C PRO A 355 -27.07 54.34 -21.50
N LEU A 356 -26.27 54.93 -22.40
CA LEU A 356 -26.71 56.15 -23.06
C LEU A 356 -28.12 55.82 -23.54
N PRO A 357 -29.14 56.63 -23.19
CA PRO A 357 -30.47 56.42 -23.74
C PRO A 357 -30.27 56.38 -25.25
N THR A 358 -30.38 55.19 -25.83
CA THR A 358 -30.49 55.06 -27.27
C THR A 358 -31.82 55.71 -27.52
N ASP A 359 -31.80 56.95 -28.01
CA ASP A 359 -32.98 57.62 -28.52
C ASP A 359 -33.63 56.65 -29.50
N ALA A 360 -34.66 55.96 -29.02
CA ALA A 360 -35.47 55.10 -29.85
C ALA A 360 -36.08 56.04 -30.90
N PRO A 361 -35.81 55.86 -32.20
CA PRO A 361 -36.52 56.63 -33.20
C PRO A 361 -38.02 56.41 -32.96
N ALA A 362 -38.76 57.52 -32.88
CA ALA A 362 -40.19 57.55 -32.57
C ALA A 362 -40.92 56.44 -33.33
N SER A 363 -41.38 55.42 -32.60
CA SER A 363 -42.16 54.34 -33.17
C SER A 363 -43.44 54.94 -33.75
N PRO A 364 -43.76 54.74 -35.04
CA PRO A 364 -44.98 55.26 -35.63
C PRO A 364 -46.20 54.60 -34.95
N ALA A 365 -47.21 55.44 -34.72
CA ALA A 365 -48.41 55.13 -33.96
C ALA A 365 -49.09 53.80 -34.39
N PRO A 366 -49.65 53.03 -33.44
CA PRO A 366 -50.32 51.77 -33.73
C PRO A 366 -51.61 52.02 -34.52
N VAL A 367 -51.68 51.46 -35.73
CA VAL A 367 -52.92 51.30 -36.50
C VAL A 367 -53.65 50.07 -35.96
N PRO A 368 -54.90 50.18 -35.47
CA PRO A 368 -55.66 49.01 -35.03
C PRO A 368 -56.22 48.30 -36.27
N LEU A 369 -55.62 47.16 -36.64
CA LEU A 369 -56.24 46.25 -37.60
C LEU A 369 -57.06 45.19 -36.85
N VAL A 370 -58.36 45.29 -37.05
CA VAL A 370 -59.40 44.32 -36.69
C VAL A 370 -59.28 43.08 -37.57
N GLY A 371 -59.36 41.90 -36.94
CA GLY A 371 -60.12 40.78 -37.50
C GLY A 371 -59.32 39.59 -38.07
N GLY A 372 -59.85 38.40 -37.77
CA GLY A 372 -59.70 37.20 -38.60
C GLY A 372 -58.87 36.10 -37.93
N THR A 373 -59.48 35.22 -37.14
CA THR A 373 -60.00 33.89 -37.55
C THR A 373 -58.96 32.92 -38.12
N GLY A 374 -58.84 31.74 -37.49
CA GLY A 374 -58.42 30.54 -38.20
C GLY A 374 -57.37 29.66 -37.51
N ALA A 375 -57.69 29.08 -36.34
CA ALA A 375 -56.95 27.93 -35.83
C ALA A 375 -57.50 26.64 -36.48
N ALA A 376 -56.89 26.22 -37.58
CA ALA A 376 -57.10 24.90 -38.17
C ALA A 376 -55.81 24.38 -38.84
N ARG A 377 -55.19 23.35 -38.24
CA ARG A 377 -54.28 22.33 -38.82
C ARG A 377 -53.86 21.42 -37.65
N ARG A 378 -54.22 20.14 -37.52
CA ARG A 378 -54.28 18.99 -38.44
C ARG A 378 -52.92 18.56 -39.03
N ASP A 379 -52.36 17.59 -38.31
CA ASP A 379 -51.74 16.32 -38.71
C ASP A 379 -50.60 16.23 -39.73
N ASP A 380 -49.65 15.41 -39.27
CA ASP A 380 -48.85 14.41 -39.97
C ASP A 380 -47.86 14.83 -41.05
N SER A 381 -46.59 14.53 -40.77
CA SER A 381 -45.73 13.78 -41.70
C SER A 381 -44.58 13.13 -40.93
N ASP A 382 -44.75 11.85 -40.63
CA ASP A 382 -43.67 10.87 -40.58
C ASP A 382 -42.81 10.97 -41.85
N SER A 383 -41.49 10.97 -41.69
CA SER A 383 -40.58 10.02 -42.33
C SER A 383 -39.13 10.50 -42.24
N ASN A 384 -38.28 9.58 -41.77
CA ASN A 384 -36.90 9.34 -42.19
C ASN A 384 -36.05 10.53 -42.64
N LEU A 385 -34.89 10.70 -42.01
CA LEU A 385 -33.65 10.18 -42.58
C LEU A 385 -32.49 10.37 -41.59
N LEU A 386 -31.77 9.29 -41.38
CA LEU A 386 -30.50 9.21 -40.69
C LEU A 386 -29.50 10.19 -41.33
N SER A 387 -29.24 11.32 -40.67
CA SER A 387 -28.02 12.10 -40.91
C SER A 387 -26.96 11.65 -39.91
N SER A 388 -26.31 10.54 -40.27
CA SER A 388 -24.96 10.23 -39.81
C SER A 388 -24.04 11.37 -40.25
N GLU A 389 -23.77 12.32 -39.35
CA GLU A 389 -22.56 13.13 -39.45
C GLU A 389 -21.37 12.23 -39.12
N GLN A 390 -20.77 11.75 -40.20
CA GLN A 390 -19.56 10.96 -40.26
C GLN A 390 -18.37 11.85 -39.85
N LEU A 391 -18.20 12.07 -38.55
CA LEU A 391 -16.97 12.65 -38.02
C LEU A 391 -15.85 11.62 -38.20
N SER A 392 -15.03 11.88 -39.23
CA SER A 392 -13.81 11.17 -39.60
C SER A 392 -12.85 11.05 -38.42
N SER A 393 -12.94 9.93 -37.69
CA SER A 393 -12.00 9.50 -36.65
C SER A 393 -10.90 8.59 -37.25
N ALA A 394 -10.37 8.97 -38.41
CA ALA A 394 -9.45 8.14 -39.19
C ALA A 394 -7.93 8.22 -38.83
N PRO A 395 -7.38 9.19 -38.06
CA PRO A 395 -5.93 9.16 -37.78
C PRO A 395 -5.52 8.44 -36.49
N PHE A 396 -6.41 8.22 -35.51
CA PHE A 396 -6.02 7.65 -34.21
C PHE A 396 -5.89 6.12 -34.19
N VAL A 397 -6.73 5.42 -34.95
CA VAL A 397 -6.71 3.94 -34.99
C VAL A 397 -5.45 3.41 -35.71
N VAL A 398 -4.98 4.12 -36.73
CA VAL A 398 -3.75 3.75 -37.46
C VAL A 398 -2.50 3.90 -36.58
N GLY A 399 -2.46 4.91 -35.71
CA GLY A 399 -1.34 5.13 -34.79
C GLY A 399 -1.17 4.00 -33.76
N ILE A 400 -2.28 3.52 -33.19
CA ILE A 400 -2.24 2.46 -32.16
C ILE A 400 -1.81 1.12 -32.78
N VAL A 401 -2.32 0.77 -33.96
CA VAL A 401 -1.94 -0.48 -34.65
C VAL A 401 -0.47 -0.45 -35.07
N GLY A 402 0.04 0.70 -35.52
CA GLY A 402 1.46 0.89 -35.84
C GLY A 402 2.36 0.73 -34.62
N LEU A 403 1.98 1.31 -33.48
CA LEU A 403 2.77 1.23 -32.25
C LEU A 403 2.84 -0.19 -31.69
N VAL A 404 1.71 -0.93 -31.71
CA VAL A 404 1.67 -2.33 -31.29
C VAL A 404 2.55 -3.21 -32.19
N ALA A 405 2.56 -2.97 -33.51
CA ALA A 405 3.41 -3.70 -34.44
C ALA A 405 4.91 -3.45 -34.20
N VAL A 406 5.31 -2.21 -33.93
CA VAL A 406 6.71 -1.86 -33.65
C VAL A 406 7.20 -2.48 -32.34
N VAL A 407 6.39 -2.43 -31.28
CA VAL A 407 6.74 -3.06 -29.99
C VAL A 407 6.82 -4.59 -30.15
N GLY A 408 5.87 -5.21 -30.84
CA GLY A 408 5.90 -6.64 -31.12
C GLY A 408 7.16 -7.06 -31.90
N PHE A 409 7.55 -6.29 -32.91
CA PHE A 409 8.75 -6.56 -33.71
C PHE A 409 10.05 -6.45 -32.89
N LEU A 410 10.14 -5.47 -31.98
CA LEU A 410 11.29 -5.33 -31.07
C LEU A 410 11.40 -6.50 -30.08
N VAL A 411 10.27 -7.00 -29.57
CA VAL A 411 10.24 -8.18 -28.69
C VAL A 411 10.73 -9.43 -29.42
N VAL A 412 10.26 -9.65 -30.66
CA VAL A 412 10.69 -10.79 -31.49
C VAL A 412 12.18 -10.71 -31.84
N LEU A 413 12.70 -9.51 -32.16
CA LEU A 413 14.13 -9.33 -32.41
C LEU A 413 14.99 -9.55 -31.15
N SER A 414 14.52 -9.13 -29.97
CA SER A 414 15.19 -9.40 -28.71
C SER A 414 15.22 -10.90 -28.37
N LEU A 415 14.11 -11.60 -28.58
CA LEU A 415 14.02 -13.05 -28.39
C LEU A 415 14.92 -13.81 -29.35
N ARG A 416 14.98 -13.39 -30.63
CA ARG A 416 15.84 -14.02 -31.64
C ARG A 416 17.32 -13.80 -31.33
N ARG A 417 17.72 -12.59 -30.89
CA ARG A 417 19.10 -12.34 -30.43
C ARG A 417 19.50 -13.21 -29.25
N ARG A 418 18.57 -13.45 -28.31
CA ARG A 418 18.85 -14.25 -27.12
C ARG A 418 18.99 -15.75 -27.44
N MET A 419 18.27 -16.27 -28.42
CA MET A 419 18.41 -17.67 -28.86
C MET A 419 19.62 -17.90 -29.76
N SER A 420 20.06 -16.91 -30.54
CA SER A 420 21.26 -17.03 -31.38
C SER A 420 22.57 -16.78 -30.64
N GLY A 421 22.52 -16.25 -29.41
CA GLY A 421 23.70 -16.00 -28.57
C GLY A 421 24.04 -17.13 -27.59
N ALA A 422 23.30 -18.23 -27.59
CA ALA A 422 23.48 -19.35 -26.65
C ALA A 422 24.13 -20.59 -27.29
N GLY A 423 24.73 -20.47 -28.48
CA GLY A 423 25.26 -21.61 -29.25
C GLY A 423 26.65 -21.41 -29.82
N ARG A 424 27.46 -20.53 -29.24
CA ARG A 424 28.82 -20.27 -29.74
C ARG A 424 29.68 -19.73 -28.61
N ASP A 425 30.11 -20.62 -27.73
CA ASP A 425 31.27 -20.52 -26.84
C ASP A 425 31.26 -21.80 -26.01
N ASP A 426 31.75 -22.91 -26.57
CA ASP A 426 32.22 -24.12 -25.87
C ASP A 426 32.70 -25.14 -26.95
N ASP A 427 33.73 -24.77 -27.70
CA ASP A 427 34.56 -25.69 -28.48
C ASP A 427 35.99 -25.57 -27.94
N ASP A 428 36.22 -26.11 -26.75
CA ASP A 428 37.57 -26.44 -26.27
C ASP A 428 37.51 -27.72 -25.44
N GLU A 429 38.16 -28.75 -25.99
CA GLU A 429 38.81 -29.88 -25.29
C GLU A 429 38.06 -30.55 -24.13
N LEU A 430 37.57 -31.77 -24.35
CA LEU A 430 38.11 -32.99 -23.71
C LEU A 430 37.27 -34.24 -24.00
N SER A 431 38.02 -35.28 -24.40
CA SER A 431 37.75 -36.72 -24.21
C SER A 431 36.53 -37.35 -24.88
N GLU A 432 36.84 -38.04 -25.97
CA GLU A 432 36.23 -39.29 -26.39
C GLU A 432 36.24 -40.29 -25.23
N ASP A 433 35.08 -40.65 -24.69
CA ASP A 433 34.69 -42.01 -24.34
C ASP A 433 33.34 -41.96 -23.60
N GLU A 434 32.43 -42.82 -24.06
CA GLU A 434 31.34 -43.49 -23.35
C GLU A 434 29.99 -43.33 -24.07
N VAL A 435 29.75 -44.33 -24.93
CA VAL A 435 28.50 -44.54 -25.65
C VAL A 435 27.57 -45.30 -24.69
N GLU A 436 26.63 -44.60 -24.05
CA GLU A 436 25.51 -45.25 -23.36
C GLU A 436 24.22 -45.11 -24.18
N GLU A 437 23.78 -46.26 -24.68
CA GLU A 437 22.60 -46.48 -25.49
C GLU A 437 21.33 -46.31 -24.63
N VAL A 438 20.69 -45.13 -24.72
CA VAL A 438 19.39 -44.90 -24.08
C VAL A 438 18.26 -45.37 -25.01
N VAL A 439 17.74 -46.55 -24.70
CA VAL A 439 16.54 -47.14 -25.29
C VAL A 439 15.30 -46.30 -24.94
N LEU A 440 14.67 -45.71 -25.96
CA LEU A 440 13.37 -45.06 -25.87
C LEU A 440 12.25 -46.11 -25.69
N VAL A 441 11.65 -46.15 -24.50
CA VAL A 441 10.41 -46.90 -24.23
C VAL A 441 9.21 -46.01 -24.60
N PRO A 442 8.30 -46.45 -25.49
CA PRO A 442 7.10 -45.68 -25.83
C PRO A 442 6.09 -45.65 -24.68
N ALA A 443 5.52 -44.47 -24.45
CA ALA A 443 4.48 -44.22 -23.45
C ALA A 443 3.21 -45.02 -23.78
N GLY A 444 2.89 -45.98 -22.90
CA GLY A 444 1.62 -46.71 -22.92
C GLY A 444 0.50 -45.86 -22.32
N GLU A 445 -0.59 -45.77 -23.08
CA GLU A 445 -1.86 -45.14 -22.73
C GLU A 445 -2.52 -45.87 -21.54
N LEU A 446 -2.70 -45.18 -20.41
CA LEU A 446 -3.41 -45.72 -19.24
C LEU A 446 -4.91 -45.35 -19.28
N PRO A 447 -5.82 -46.31 -19.04
CA PRO A 447 -7.25 -46.05 -19.06
C PRO A 447 -7.73 -45.31 -17.81
N ALA A 448 -8.62 -44.34 -18.02
CA ALA A 448 -9.28 -43.57 -16.97
C ALA A 448 -10.11 -44.46 -16.03
N ALA A 449 -9.77 -44.46 -14.75
CA ALA A 449 -10.58 -45.09 -13.71
C ALA A 449 -11.73 -44.15 -13.28
N PRO A 450 -12.95 -44.68 -13.04
CA PRO A 450 -14.08 -43.87 -12.60
C PRO A 450 -13.97 -43.49 -11.12
N MET A 451 -14.07 -42.20 -10.81
CA MET A 451 -14.11 -41.69 -9.44
C MET A 451 -15.43 -42.07 -8.73
N PRO A 452 -15.39 -42.57 -7.48
CA PRO A 452 -16.59 -42.79 -6.68
C PRO A 452 -17.13 -41.45 -6.16
N ARG A 453 -18.43 -41.21 -6.39
CA ARG A 453 -19.17 -40.08 -5.82
C ARG A 453 -19.24 -40.22 -4.31
N SER A 454 -18.75 -39.22 -3.58
CA SER A 454 -18.88 -39.14 -2.12
C SER A 454 -20.33 -38.80 -1.72
N PRO A 455 -20.85 -39.38 -0.62
CA PRO A 455 -22.20 -39.11 -0.15
C PRO A 455 -22.32 -37.75 0.54
N ILE A 456 -23.44 -37.08 0.28
CA ILE A 456 -23.84 -35.78 0.86
C ILE A 456 -24.07 -35.93 2.37
N PRO A 457 -23.40 -35.17 3.24
CA PRO A 457 -23.68 -35.19 4.67
C PRO A 457 -25.02 -34.52 4.96
N ARG A 458 -25.88 -35.24 5.68
CA ARG A 458 -27.16 -34.74 6.19
C ARG A 458 -26.92 -33.65 7.24
N SER A 459 -27.74 -32.61 7.17
CA SER A 459 -27.80 -31.47 8.07
C SER A 459 -27.87 -31.88 9.54
N ILE A 460 -26.90 -31.43 10.32
CA ILE A 460 -26.90 -31.54 11.78
C ILE A 460 -27.75 -30.41 12.33
N THR A 461 -28.88 -30.76 12.93
CA THR A 461 -29.74 -29.87 13.71
C THR A 461 -29.02 -29.51 15.02
N LEU A 462 -28.71 -28.22 15.20
CA LEU A 462 -28.15 -27.69 16.45
C LEU A 462 -29.19 -27.71 17.58
N PRO A 463 -28.82 -28.07 18.82
CA PRO A 463 -29.71 -28.03 19.97
C PRO A 463 -30.02 -26.58 20.38
N ARG A 464 -31.31 -26.34 20.65
CA ARG A 464 -31.86 -25.08 21.17
C ARG A 464 -31.34 -24.84 22.59
N LEU A 465 -30.61 -23.74 22.79
CA LEU A 465 -30.23 -23.25 24.13
C LEU A 465 -31.47 -22.68 24.86
N PRO A 466 -31.58 -22.86 26.18
CA PRO A 466 -32.69 -22.33 26.97
C PRO A 466 -32.60 -20.80 27.15
N PRO A 467 -33.74 -20.09 27.23
CA PRO A 467 -33.77 -18.65 27.46
C PRO A 467 -33.38 -18.32 28.90
N GLY A 468 -32.24 -17.65 29.07
CA GLY A 468 -31.82 -17.02 30.33
C GLY A 468 -32.04 -15.50 30.30
N PRO A 469 -32.24 -14.85 31.45
CA PRO A 469 -32.66 -13.45 31.53
C PRO A 469 -31.54 -12.48 31.12
N VAL A 470 -31.90 -11.53 30.26
CA VAL A 470 -31.07 -10.41 29.82
C VAL A 470 -30.93 -9.42 30.98
N ALA A 471 -29.76 -9.37 31.60
CA ALA A 471 -29.38 -8.30 32.51
C ALA A 471 -29.05 -7.05 31.69
N GLY A 472 -29.90 -6.03 31.80
CA GLY A 472 -29.66 -4.71 31.22
C GLY A 472 -28.53 -3.99 31.98
N SER A 473 -27.60 -3.43 31.23
CA SER A 473 -26.67 -2.40 31.72
C SER A 473 -26.89 -1.12 30.92
N GLY A 474 -27.49 -0.14 31.61
CA GLY A 474 -27.68 1.21 31.10
C GLY A 474 -26.36 1.96 31.06
N PHE A 475 -26.04 2.53 29.89
CA PHE A 475 -25.02 3.55 29.78
C PHE A 475 -25.67 4.93 30.00
N ARG A 476 -25.31 5.55 31.13
CA ARG A 476 -25.64 6.94 31.43
C ARG A 476 -24.82 7.87 30.52
N HIS A 477 -25.50 8.85 29.94
CA HIS A 477 -24.92 10.09 29.42
C HIS A 477 -24.27 10.86 30.58
N SER A 478 -23.03 11.28 30.37
CA SER A 478 -22.34 12.25 31.23
C SER A 478 -22.28 13.57 30.48
N ASP A 479 -23.16 14.50 30.86
CA ASP A 479 -23.08 15.92 30.50
C ASP A 479 -21.85 16.54 31.20
N GLY A 480 -20.85 16.89 30.40
CA GLY A 480 -19.67 17.65 30.84
C GLY A 480 -19.83 19.13 30.52
N SER A 481 -20.50 19.85 31.42
CA SER A 481 -20.46 21.31 31.52
C SER A 481 -19.03 21.75 31.88
N PHE A 482 -18.30 22.34 30.93
CA PHE A 482 -17.04 23.02 31.21
C PHE A 482 -17.31 24.51 31.39
N ARG A 483 -17.10 24.97 32.64
CA ARG A 483 -17.23 26.35 33.10
C ARG A 483 -16.08 27.20 32.58
N ASP A 484 -16.47 28.35 32.06
CA ASP A 484 -15.73 29.58 31.87
C ASP A 484 -15.25 30.16 33.23
N PRO A 485 -13.98 30.58 33.36
CA PRO A 485 -13.59 31.57 34.35
C PRO A 485 -13.22 32.90 33.66
N GLY A 486 -13.92 33.97 34.08
CA GLY A 486 -13.65 35.37 33.74
C GLY A 486 -12.19 35.76 33.90
N ARG A 487 -11.69 36.74 33.13
CA ARG A 487 -12.06 38.16 33.13
C ARG A 487 -11.87 38.77 34.52
N ASP A 488 -10.62 39.12 34.79
CA ASP A 488 -10.27 40.24 35.65
C ASP A 488 -9.43 41.21 34.80
N ASP A 489 -9.92 42.45 34.74
CA ASP A 489 -9.29 43.65 34.24
C ASP A 489 -8.21 44.16 35.22
N ASP A 490 -7.46 45.18 34.78
CA ASP A 490 -6.55 46.05 35.53
C ASP A 490 -5.15 45.50 35.88
N ASP A 491 -4.11 46.00 35.19
CA ASP A 491 -3.32 47.11 35.74
C ASP A 491 -2.17 47.58 34.81
N ARG A 492 -2.16 48.90 34.60
CA ARG A 492 -1.01 49.83 34.54
C ARG A 492 0.22 49.59 33.63
N LEU A 493 0.29 50.47 32.63
CA LEU A 493 1.52 51.10 32.14
C LEU A 493 2.32 51.77 33.27
N PRO A 494 3.62 51.96 33.07
CA PRO A 494 4.16 53.30 33.22
C PRO A 494 4.97 53.79 32.01
N GLU A 495 4.74 55.06 31.71
CA GLU A 495 5.62 55.93 30.93
C GLU A 495 6.91 56.29 31.69
N THR A 496 7.82 56.89 30.92
CA THR A 496 9.10 57.54 31.28
C THR A 496 10.26 56.54 31.45
N SER A 497 11.40 56.66 30.77
CA SER A 497 12.13 57.86 30.33
C SER A 497 13.06 57.61 29.14
#